data_AF-A0A6N6S4S7-F1
#
_entry.id   AF-A0A6N6S4S7-F1
#
_cell.length_a   1.000
_cell.length_b   1.000
_cell.length_c   1.000
_cell.angle_alpha   90.00
_cell.angle_beta   90.00
_cell.angle_gamma   90.00
#
_symmetry.space_group_name_H-M   'P 1'
#
loop_
_entity.id
_entity.type
_entity.pdbx_description
1 polymer ?
#
loop_
_entity_poly.entity_id
_entity_poly.type
_entity_poly.pdbx_seq_one_letter_code
_entity_poly.pdbx_strand_id
1 'polypeptide(L)'
;PDHPQIEIYNESKHGIAFYANRNYMALDKPGDWVLGRDYSASPTCATCHIGSYMTMNGVYRGNNHEVGDRISWTLRPVVSTKINLVVYEDGYKEDYPEKKQLPNIGREVQTIEKVYENEKLVNKTIPRRVAKIVTWNERRELMKGACRNCHNDTYIDNFYKQFDDLVVLYNEKFAKPAQALMDELTADGALNPQAPFEHEVQWVFWELWHHEGRRARHGASMMGPDYTHWHGMYEVAKHFYLKFLPAVVKAAAQKSPDMELKYEKKIANLLTQDEHLWMKGLSPEEANALRETYLERYDQ
;
A
#
# COMPACT_ATOMS: atom_id res chain seq x y z
N PRO A 1 13.09 -6.42 4.30
CA PRO A 1 12.47 -5.27 5.00
C PRO A 1 10.99 -5.19 4.61
N ASP A 2 10.08 -4.90 5.55
CA ASP A 2 8.63 -4.74 5.31
C ASP A 2 8.25 -3.35 4.77
N HIS A 3 9.20 -2.42 4.84
CA HIS A 3 9.09 -1.06 4.35
C HIS A 3 10.39 -0.63 3.63
N PRO A 4 10.70 -1.17 2.44
CA PRO A 4 11.96 -0.89 1.76
C PRO A 4 11.91 0.41 0.95
N GLN A 5 11.49 1.52 1.56
CA GLN A 5 11.30 2.76 0.80
C GLN A 5 12.61 3.30 0.21
N ILE A 6 13.73 3.13 0.91
CA ILE A 6 15.02 3.62 0.42
C ILE A 6 15.53 2.76 -0.75
N GLU A 7 15.34 1.45 -0.71
CA GLU A 7 15.71 0.55 -1.79
C GLU A 7 14.86 0.81 -3.04
N ILE A 8 13.54 0.97 -2.86
CA ILE A 8 12.62 1.35 -3.92
C ILE A 8 13.02 2.69 -4.56
N TYR A 9 13.32 3.70 -3.74
CA TYR A 9 13.74 5.00 -4.25
C TYR A 9 15.04 4.88 -5.04
N ASN A 10 16.04 4.17 -4.50
CA ASN A 10 17.36 4.04 -5.10
C ASN A 10 17.34 3.32 -6.46
N GLU A 11 16.47 2.32 -6.66
CA GLU A 11 16.32 1.66 -7.98
C GLU A 11 15.48 2.47 -8.97
N SER A 12 14.60 3.35 -8.46
CA SER A 12 13.73 4.16 -9.30
C SER A 12 14.54 5.13 -10.18
N LYS A 13 13.94 5.58 -11.29
CA LYS A 13 14.55 6.63 -12.13
C LYS A 13 14.76 7.94 -11.38
N HIS A 14 13.94 8.24 -10.37
CA HIS A 14 14.13 9.42 -9.52
C HIS A 14 15.39 9.29 -8.65
N GLY A 15 15.59 8.16 -7.98
CA GLY A 15 16.80 7.94 -7.18
C GLY A 15 18.06 7.97 -8.03
N ILE A 16 18.06 7.26 -9.17
CA ILE A 16 19.18 7.27 -10.12
C ILE A 16 19.48 8.71 -10.59
N ALA A 17 18.46 9.48 -10.96
CA ALA A 17 18.63 10.87 -11.39
C ALA A 17 19.16 11.76 -10.26
N PHE A 18 18.74 11.55 -9.01
CA PHE A 18 19.23 12.30 -7.86
C PHE A 18 20.72 12.07 -7.64
N TYR A 19 21.17 10.82 -7.63
CA TYR A 19 22.60 10.51 -7.44
C TYR A 19 23.45 11.03 -8.59
N ALA A 20 22.97 10.93 -9.83
CA ALA A 20 23.68 11.45 -11.00
C ALA A 20 23.76 12.98 -11.04
N ASN A 21 22.80 13.68 -10.42
CA ASN A 21 22.65 15.14 -10.54
C ASN A 21 22.70 15.88 -9.20
N ARG A 22 23.31 15.30 -8.16
CA ARG A 22 23.32 15.85 -6.80
C ARG A 22 23.83 17.29 -6.73
N ASN A 23 24.79 17.65 -7.58
CA ASN A 23 25.35 19.01 -7.66
C ASN A 23 24.37 20.05 -8.21
N TYR A 24 23.27 19.63 -8.85
CA TYR A 24 22.21 20.49 -9.39
C TYR A 24 20.99 20.59 -8.47
N MET A 25 21.08 20.04 -7.26
CA MET A 25 19.95 19.95 -6.33
C MET A 25 19.90 21.10 -5.31
N ALA A 26 20.94 21.94 -5.23
CA ALA A 26 21.03 23.03 -4.25
C ALA A 26 20.77 22.59 -2.80
N LEU A 27 21.32 21.43 -2.39
CA LEU A 27 21.01 20.78 -1.11
C LEU A 27 21.44 21.59 0.12
N ASP A 28 22.49 22.39 0.01
CA ASP A 28 23.03 23.20 1.11
C ASP A 28 22.45 24.63 1.11
N LYS A 29 21.39 24.88 0.33
CA LYS A 29 20.78 26.20 0.21
C LYS A 29 20.13 26.60 1.55
N PRO A 30 20.44 27.79 2.10
CA PRO A 30 19.76 28.30 3.28
C PRO A 30 18.32 28.73 2.95
N GLY A 31 17.40 28.50 3.90
CA GLY A 31 16.00 28.93 3.79
C GLY A 31 15.15 27.98 2.94
N ASP A 32 14.26 28.54 2.12
CA ASP A 32 13.31 27.77 1.33
C ASP A 32 14.03 26.90 0.27
N TRP A 33 13.65 25.62 0.18
CA TRP A 33 14.08 24.69 -0.86
C TRP A 33 12.85 24.23 -1.67
N VAL A 34 12.65 24.84 -2.85
CA VAL A 34 11.41 24.75 -3.63
C VAL A 34 11.66 24.07 -4.98
N LEU A 35 11.00 22.93 -5.21
CA LEU A 35 10.99 22.26 -6.50
C LEU A 35 10.39 23.17 -7.58
N GLY A 36 11.05 23.24 -8.74
CA GLY A 36 10.65 24.09 -9.87
C GLY A 36 11.17 25.54 -9.81
N ARG A 37 11.82 25.93 -8.70
CA ARG A 37 12.50 27.23 -8.55
C ARG A 37 13.98 27.07 -8.22
N ASP A 38 14.27 26.31 -7.16
CA ASP A 38 15.61 26.15 -6.62
C ASP A 38 16.32 24.91 -7.20
N TYR A 39 15.56 23.91 -7.62
CA TYR A 39 16.04 22.71 -8.30
C TYR A 39 14.92 22.07 -9.13
N SER A 40 15.31 21.25 -10.11
CA SER A 40 14.38 20.44 -10.92
C SER A 40 14.99 19.12 -11.43
N ALA A 41 16.25 18.82 -11.05
CA ALA A 41 16.98 17.68 -11.62
C ALA A 41 16.42 16.32 -11.20
N SER A 42 15.88 16.19 -9.98
CA SER A 42 15.19 14.99 -9.49
C SER A 42 14.38 15.30 -8.21
N PRO A 43 13.28 14.57 -7.91
CA PRO A 43 12.69 14.60 -6.59
C PRO A 43 13.45 13.71 -5.59
N THR A 44 13.36 14.07 -4.31
CA THR A 44 13.82 13.27 -3.16
C THR A 44 12.63 12.88 -2.27
N CYS A 45 12.87 12.04 -1.25
CA CYS A 45 11.88 11.75 -0.21
C CYS A 45 11.30 13.04 0.38
N ALA A 46 12.17 14.00 0.70
CA ALA A 46 11.76 15.29 1.24
C ALA A 46 10.92 16.09 0.23
N THR A 47 11.32 16.14 -1.04
CA THR A 47 10.57 16.81 -2.12
C THR A 47 9.12 16.37 -2.16
N CYS A 48 8.88 15.04 -2.17
CA CYS A 48 7.55 14.49 -2.33
C CYS A 48 6.72 14.57 -1.05
N HIS A 49 7.30 14.33 0.13
CA HIS A 49 6.51 14.20 1.36
C HIS A 49 6.32 15.52 2.13
N ILE A 50 7.33 16.40 2.17
CA ILE A 50 7.34 17.58 3.06
C ILE A 50 7.75 18.88 2.35
N GLY A 51 8.38 18.78 1.18
CA GLY A 51 9.04 19.87 0.47
C GLY A 51 8.08 20.81 -0.23
N SER A 52 8.50 22.06 -0.42
CA SER A 52 7.73 23.07 -1.15
C SER A 52 7.91 22.90 -2.67
N TYR A 53 6.93 23.34 -3.45
CA TYR A 53 6.98 23.25 -4.92
C TYR A 53 6.27 24.44 -5.59
N MET A 54 6.61 24.71 -6.85
CA MET A 54 5.95 25.76 -7.64
C MET A 54 4.57 25.32 -8.13
N THR A 55 3.65 26.28 -8.16
CA THR A 55 2.31 26.18 -8.78
C THR A 55 2.10 27.37 -9.71
N MET A 56 1.03 27.34 -10.52
CA MET A 56 0.62 28.49 -11.34
C MET A 56 0.36 29.77 -10.52
N ASN A 57 0.00 29.63 -9.24
CA ASN A 57 -0.34 30.74 -8.36
C ASN A 57 0.82 31.13 -7.42
N GLY A 58 2.04 30.63 -7.68
CA GLY A 58 3.23 30.87 -6.85
C GLY A 58 3.66 29.63 -6.06
N VAL A 59 4.36 29.84 -4.95
CA VAL A 59 4.95 28.75 -4.15
C VAL A 59 3.90 28.08 -3.28
N TYR A 60 3.67 26.78 -3.47
CA TYR A 60 3.04 25.95 -2.46
C TYR A 60 4.06 25.68 -1.35
N ARG A 61 3.74 26.11 -0.13
CA ARG A 61 4.58 25.87 1.04
C ARG A 61 4.23 24.51 1.65
N GLY A 62 5.17 23.58 1.54
CA GLY A 62 5.08 22.28 2.21
C GLY A 62 5.19 22.41 3.73
N ASN A 63 4.66 21.42 4.44
CA ASN A 63 4.86 21.28 5.87
C ASN A 63 6.18 20.56 6.10
N ASN A 64 7.11 21.17 6.85
CA ASN A 64 8.46 20.65 7.02
C ASN A 64 8.59 19.48 8.00
N HIS A 65 7.54 19.14 8.77
CA HIS A 65 7.57 18.03 9.75
C HIS A 65 6.34 17.11 9.71
N GLU A 66 5.41 17.30 8.76
CA GLU A 66 4.25 16.43 8.61
C GLU A 66 4.33 15.64 7.30
N VAL A 67 4.81 14.40 7.40
CA VAL A 67 4.96 13.48 6.27
C VAL A 67 3.63 12.90 5.79
N GLY A 68 2.59 12.95 6.63
CA GLY A 68 1.28 12.37 6.37
C GLY A 68 0.41 13.21 5.44
N ASP A 69 0.61 14.53 5.34
CA ASP A 69 -0.37 15.45 4.73
C ASP A 69 -0.76 15.10 3.28
N ARG A 70 0.11 14.41 2.53
CA ARG A 70 -0.11 14.05 1.10
C ARG A 70 -0.45 12.59 0.84
N ILE A 71 -0.59 11.77 1.88
CA ILE A 71 -0.79 10.32 1.73
C ILE A 71 -2.27 10.02 1.40
N SER A 72 -2.57 9.59 0.17
CA SER A 72 -3.95 9.22 -0.20
C SER A 72 -4.35 7.79 0.19
N TRP A 73 -3.36 6.89 0.38
CA TRP A 73 -3.55 5.47 0.71
C TRP A 73 -2.78 5.09 1.96
N THR A 74 -3.39 4.35 2.88
CA THR A 74 -2.62 3.57 3.85
C THR A 74 -2.27 2.20 3.25
N LEU A 75 -0.97 1.93 3.10
CA LEU A 75 -0.43 0.68 2.55
C LEU A 75 0.06 -0.28 3.64
N ARG A 76 -0.06 0.12 4.91
CA ARG A 76 0.35 -0.67 6.08
C ARG A 76 -0.59 -1.83 6.45
N PRO A 77 -1.93 -1.73 6.34
CA PRO A 77 -2.81 -2.83 6.76
C PRO A 77 -2.84 -3.97 5.76
N VAL A 78 -3.44 -5.09 6.17
CA VAL A 78 -3.73 -6.25 5.30
C VAL A 78 -4.45 -5.77 4.04
N VAL A 79 -5.61 -5.14 4.21
CA VAL A 79 -6.37 -4.52 3.12
C VAL A 79 -6.14 -3.01 3.12
N SER A 80 -5.50 -2.49 2.08
CA SER A 80 -5.26 -1.06 1.92
C SER A 80 -6.58 -0.30 1.76
N THR A 81 -6.61 0.94 2.24
CA THR A 81 -7.76 1.84 2.06
C THR A 81 -7.28 3.26 1.82
N LYS A 82 -8.06 4.03 1.06
CA LYS A 82 -7.83 5.46 0.92
C LYS A 82 -8.11 6.15 2.25
N ILE A 83 -7.40 7.22 2.54
CA ILE A 83 -7.45 7.90 3.84
C ILE A 83 -7.67 9.40 3.69
N ASN A 84 -8.70 9.89 4.35
CA ASN A 84 -8.93 11.31 4.58
C ASN A 84 -8.14 11.76 5.81
N LEU A 85 -7.91 13.05 5.97
CA LEU A 85 -7.26 13.64 7.13
C LEU A 85 -8.27 14.55 7.83
N VAL A 86 -8.56 14.27 9.10
CA VAL A 86 -9.37 15.15 9.96
C VAL A 86 -8.41 15.97 10.80
N VAL A 87 -8.56 17.29 10.76
CA VAL A 87 -7.78 18.26 11.52
C VAL A 87 -8.69 18.91 12.55
N TYR A 88 -8.24 18.96 13.80
CA TYR A 88 -8.98 19.50 14.93
C TYR A 88 -8.49 20.92 15.27
N GLU A 89 -9.30 21.67 16.02
CA GLU A 89 -9.00 23.07 16.39
C GLU A 89 -7.73 23.22 17.25
N ASP A 90 -7.36 22.18 17.99
CA ASP A 90 -6.11 22.10 18.77
C ASP A 90 -4.88 21.72 17.93
N GLY A 91 -5.06 21.54 16.62
CA GLY A 91 -4.00 21.12 15.69
C GLY A 91 -3.77 19.62 15.63
N TYR A 92 -4.48 18.81 16.43
CA TYR A 92 -4.42 17.35 16.30
C TYR A 92 -4.91 16.91 14.92
N LYS A 93 -4.36 15.80 14.43
CA LYS A 93 -4.68 15.24 13.13
C LYS A 93 -4.84 13.74 13.23
N GLU A 94 -5.81 13.20 12.50
CA GLU A 94 -6.05 11.76 12.46
C GLU A 94 -6.46 11.32 11.05
N ASP A 95 -5.91 10.18 10.61
CA ASP A 95 -6.31 9.54 9.36
C ASP A 95 -7.66 8.83 9.53
N TYR A 96 -8.59 9.11 8.61
CA TYR A 96 -9.90 8.48 8.53
C TYR A 96 -9.97 7.63 7.26
N PRO A 97 -10.03 6.29 7.37
CA PRO A 97 -10.31 5.40 6.24
C PRO A 97 -11.54 5.86 5.47
N GLU A 98 -11.51 5.75 4.14
CA GLU A 98 -12.59 6.19 3.24
C GLU A 98 -13.95 5.56 3.60
N LYS A 99 -13.94 4.31 4.07
CA LYS A 99 -15.16 3.60 4.49
C LYS A 99 -15.71 4.05 5.86
N LYS A 100 -14.93 4.77 6.66
CA LYS A 100 -15.35 5.30 7.97
C LYS A 100 -16.11 6.60 7.74
N GLN A 101 -17.29 6.72 8.35
CA GLN A 101 -18.07 7.95 8.28
C GLN A 101 -17.26 9.13 8.83
N LEU A 102 -17.13 10.18 8.01
CA LEU A 102 -16.45 11.41 8.40
C LEU A 102 -17.30 12.20 9.41
N PRO A 103 -16.67 12.83 10.41
CA PRO A 103 -17.38 13.73 11.30
C PRO A 103 -17.76 15.02 10.56
N ASN A 104 -18.71 15.78 11.10
CA ASN A 104 -19.06 17.09 10.56
C ASN A 104 -18.06 18.14 11.07
N ILE A 105 -17.70 19.10 10.21
CA ILE A 105 -16.92 20.27 10.63
C ILE A 105 -17.67 21.04 11.72
N GLY A 106 -16.95 21.48 12.75
CA GLY A 106 -17.49 22.17 13.91
C GLY A 106 -18.16 21.27 14.95
N ARG A 107 -18.25 19.95 14.72
CA ARG A 107 -18.75 18.98 15.70
C ARG A 107 -17.65 18.57 16.66
N GLU A 108 -18.01 18.38 17.93
CA GLU A 108 -17.15 17.73 18.91
C GLU A 108 -17.21 16.20 18.77
N VAL A 109 -16.05 15.56 18.74
CA VAL A 109 -15.88 14.11 18.70
C VAL A 109 -14.88 13.68 19.76
N GLN A 110 -15.08 12.48 20.29
CA GLN A 110 -14.16 11.89 21.25
C GLN A 110 -13.01 11.22 20.50
N THR A 111 -11.79 11.69 20.75
CA THR A 111 -10.56 11.09 20.23
C THR A 111 -9.84 10.32 21.32
N ILE A 112 -8.98 9.38 20.95
CA ILE A 112 -8.18 8.60 21.89
C ILE A 112 -6.71 8.95 21.70
N GLU A 113 -6.08 9.43 22.76
CA GLU A 113 -4.63 9.59 22.82
C GLU A 113 -4.00 8.54 23.71
N LYS A 114 -2.82 8.06 23.29
CA LYS A 114 -1.99 7.18 24.09
C LYS A 114 -0.98 8.01 24.86
N VAL A 115 -1.15 8.11 26.17
CA VAL A 115 -0.27 8.85 27.06
C VAL A 115 0.54 7.88 27.90
N TYR A 116 1.83 8.15 28.09
CA TYR A 116 2.68 7.35 28.96
C TYR A 116 2.59 7.91 30.39
N GLU A 117 1.99 7.13 31.30
CA GLU A 117 1.80 7.51 32.70
C GLU A 117 2.13 6.33 33.61
N ASN A 118 2.92 6.58 34.67
CA ASN A 118 3.33 5.55 35.63
C ASN A 118 3.88 4.28 34.96
N GLU A 119 4.78 4.49 34.00
CA GLU A 119 5.43 3.45 33.20
C GLU A 119 4.49 2.62 32.31
N LYS A 120 3.24 3.06 32.14
CA LYS A 120 2.22 2.37 31.34
C LYS A 120 1.66 3.28 30.25
N LEU A 121 1.38 2.69 29.10
CA LEU A 121 0.67 3.37 28.03
C LEU A 121 -0.83 3.30 28.31
N VAL A 122 -1.45 4.45 28.59
CA VAL A 122 -2.89 4.57 28.89
C VAL A 122 -3.61 5.31 27.78
N ASN A 123 -4.84 4.90 27.49
CA ASN A 123 -5.72 5.59 26.56
C ASN A 123 -6.48 6.70 27.30
N LYS A 124 -6.33 7.95 26.88
CA LYS A 124 -7.14 9.08 27.33
C LYS A 124 -8.11 9.49 26.25
N THR A 125 -9.36 9.67 26.65
CA THR A 125 -10.39 10.19 25.76
C THR A 125 -10.40 11.72 25.85
N ILE A 126 -10.17 12.39 24.72
CA ILE A 126 -10.09 13.84 24.63
C ILE A 126 -11.19 14.33 23.67
N PRO A 127 -12.11 15.19 24.14
CA PRO A 127 -13.09 15.83 23.28
C PRO A 127 -12.39 16.83 22.37
N ARG A 128 -12.63 16.73 21.07
CA ARG A 128 -12.03 17.61 20.06
C ARG A 128 -13.05 18.11 19.07
N ARG A 129 -12.96 19.39 18.74
CA ARG A 129 -13.80 20.02 17.72
C ARG A 129 -13.12 19.96 16.36
N VAL A 130 -13.85 19.45 15.35
CA VAL A 130 -13.33 19.30 13.98
C VAL A 130 -13.17 20.67 13.33
N ALA A 131 -11.96 21.04 12.95
CA ALA A 131 -11.65 22.29 12.27
C ALA A 131 -11.73 22.15 10.74
N LYS A 132 -11.15 21.09 10.19
CA LYS A 132 -11.04 20.87 8.74
C LYS A 132 -11.01 19.39 8.40
N ILE A 133 -11.50 19.06 7.22
CA ILE A 133 -11.34 17.74 6.62
C ILE A 133 -10.60 17.93 5.29
N VAL A 134 -9.58 17.11 5.06
CA VAL A 134 -8.87 17.01 3.78
C VAL A 134 -9.14 15.62 3.23
N THR A 135 -9.89 15.53 2.15
CA THR A 135 -10.23 14.27 1.50
C THR A 135 -8.99 13.61 0.90
N TRP A 136 -9.04 12.29 0.68
CA TRP A 136 -7.95 11.57 0.03
C TRP A 136 -7.66 12.12 -1.39
N ASN A 137 -8.68 12.64 -2.08
CA ASN A 137 -8.56 13.30 -3.38
C ASN A 137 -7.73 14.58 -3.26
N GLU A 138 -8.04 15.43 -2.29
CA GLU A 138 -7.27 16.65 -2.02
C GLU A 138 -5.83 16.31 -1.64
N ARG A 139 -5.60 15.31 -0.79
CA ARG A 139 -4.24 14.83 -0.44
C ARG A 139 -3.47 14.37 -1.67
N ARG A 140 -4.14 13.65 -2.58
CA ARG A 140 -3.56 13.22 -3.86
C ARG A 140 -3.20 14.42 -4.75
N GLU A 141 -4.08 15.41 -4.85
CA GLU A 141 -3.80 16.61 -5.64
C GLU A 141 -2.63 17.41 -5.08
N LEU A 142 -2.44 17.44 -3.76
CA LEU A 142 -1.23 17.99 -3.12
C LEU A 142 0.03 17.22 -3.53
N MET A 143 -0.02 15.87 -3.59
CA MET A 143 1.11 15.08 -4.09
C MET A 143 1.38 15.35 -5.59
N LYS A 144 0.33 15.39 -6.42
CA LYS A 144 0.46 15.68 -7.86
C LYS A 144 1.06 17.06 -8.14
N GLY A 145 0.87 18.03 -7.23
CA GLY A 145 1.51 19.34 -7.33
C GLY A 145 3.03 19.26 -7.48
N ALA A 146 3.70 18.37 -6.75
CA ALA A 146 5.14 18.13 -6.93
C ALA A 146 5.43 17.51 -8.31
N CYS A 147 4.62 16.53 -8.74
CA CYS A 147 4.81 15.86 -10.04
C CYS A 147 4.72 16.82 -11.24
N ARG A 148 3.81 17.81 -11.17
CA ARG A 148 3.57 18.80 -12.24
C ARG A 148 4.74 19.74 -12.52
N ASN A 149 5.75 19.75 -11.66
CA ASN A 149 6.98 20.51 -11.91
C ASN A 149 7.90 19.83 -12.94
N CYS A 150 7.63 18.57 -13.31
CA CYS A 150 8.44 17.80 -14.26
C CYS A 150 7.61 17.00 -15.29
N HIS A 151 6.37 16.63 -14.95
CA HIS A 151 5.51 15.78 -15.78
C HIS A 151 4.19 16.48 -16.13
N ASN A 152 3.62 16.13 -17.28
CA ASN A 152 2.27 16.57 -17.66
C ASN A 152 1.18 15.74 -16.93
N ASP A 153 -0.04 16.27 -16.89
CA ASP A 153 -1.16 15.63 -16.18
C ASP A 153 -1.50 14.24 -16.72
N THR A 154 -1.42 14.00 -18.03
CA THR A 154 -1.67 12.69 -18.63
C THR A 154 -0.73 11.62 -18.07
N TYR A 155 0.56 11.92 -17.96
CA TYR A 155 1.54 11.00 -17.37
C TYR A 155 1.22 10.73 -15.89
N ILE A 156 0.91 11.79 -15.14
CA ILE A 156 0.62 11.72 -13.71
C ILE A 156 -0.65 10.89 -13.45
N ASP A 157 -1.71 11.12 -14.20
CA ASP A 157 -2.98 10.41 -14.05
C ASP A 157 -2.84 8.93 -14.42
N ASN A 158 -2.07 8.63 -15.48
CA ASN A 158 -1.76 7.25 -15.84
C ASN A 158 -0.91 6.54 -14.78
N PHE A 159 0.02 7.23 -14.13
CA PHE A 159 0.77 6.69 -12.99
C PHE A 159 -0.16 6.34 -11.82
N TYR A 160 -1.03 7.28 -11.41
CA TYR A 160 -1.96 7.03 -10.30
C TYR A 160 -3.00 5.97 -10.63
N LYS A 161 -3.44 5.86 -11.89
CA LYS A 161 -4.29 4.76 -12.33
C LYS A 161 -3.60 3.42 -12.14
N GLN A 162 -2.37 3.26 -12.62
CA GLN A 162 -1.62 2.02 -12.45
C GLN A 162 -1.38 1.67 -10.98
N PHE A 163 -1.03 2.67 -10.17
CA PHE A 163 -0.85 2.47 -8.73
C PHE A 163 -2.16 2.05 -8.04
N ASP A 164 -3.27 2.74 -8.32
CA ASP A 164 -4.58 2.39 -7.75
C ASP A 164 -5.01 0.98 -8.19
N ASP A 165 -4.89 0.65 -9.47
CA ASP A 165 -5.26 -0.65 -10.03
C ASP A 165 -4.44 -1.78 -9.38
N LEU A 166 -3.14 -1.57 -9.11
CA LEU A 166 -2.31 -2.56 -8.43
C LEU A 166 -2.71 -2.76 -6.97
N VAL A 167 -3.01 -1.67 -6.25
CA VAL A 167 -3.49 -1.77 -4.85
C VAL A 167 -4.84 -2.49 -4.80
N VAL A 168 -5.73 -2.21 -5.74
CA VAL A 168 -7.02 -2.91 -5.86
C VAL A 168 -6.81 -4.38 -6.20
N LEU A 169 -5.98 -4.71 -7.18
CA LEU A 169 -5.64 -6.09 -7.53
C LEU A 169 -5.13 -6.86 -6.30
N TYR A 170 -4.16 -6.29 -5.58
CA TYR A 170 -3.64 -6.90 -4.35
C TYR A 170 -4.75 -7.12 -3.31
N ASN A 171 -5.57 -6.09 -3.08
CA ASN A 171 -6.64 -6.12 -2.09
C ASN A 171 -7.69 -7.19 -2.40
N GLU A 172 -8.21 -7.21 -3.63
CA GLU A 172 -9.33 -8.07 -4.04
C GLU A 172 -8.89 -9.51 -4.23
N LYS A 173 -7.77 -9.73 -4.93
CA LYS A 173 -7.34 -11.09 -5.32
C LYS A 173 -6.65 -11.85 -4.18
N PHE A 174 -5.93 -11.15 -3.30
CA PHE A 174 -5.08 -11.80 -2.30
C PHE A 174 -5.49 -11.44 -0.87
N ALA A 175 -5.51 -10.15 -0.53
CA ALA A 175 -5.64 -9.73 0.87
C ALA A 175 -7.00 -10.06 1.49
N LYS A 176 -8.10 -9.73 0.80
CA LYS A 176 -9.45 -9.99 1.31
C LYS A 176 -9.75 -11.49 1.43
N PRO A 177 -9.48 -12.35 0.41
CA PRO A 177 -9.65 -13.79 0.55
C PRO A 177 -8.80 -14.38 1.67
N ALA A 178 -7.53 -13.95 1.79
CA ALA A 178 -6.64 -14.43 2.84
C ALA A 178 -7.14 -14.04 4.24
N GLN A 179 -7.52 -12.77 4.45
CA GLN A 179 -8.09 -12.31 5.72
C GLN A 179 -9.37 -13.08 6.06
N ALA A 180 -10.27 -13.27 5.10
CA ALA A 180 -11.52 -14.00 5.33
C ALA A 180 -11.30 -15.45 5.77
N LEU A 181 -10.33 -16.15 5.18
CA LEU A 181 -9.96 -17.51 5.58
C LEU A 181 -9.36 -17.54 7.00
N MET A 182 -8.52 -16.57 7.35
CA MET A 182 -7.93 -16.47 8.70
C MET A 182 -8.98 -16.15 9.77
N ASP A 183 -9.90 -15.23 9.46
CA ASP A 183 -11.01 -14.87 10.34
C ASP A 183 -11.94 -16.06 10.58
N GLU A 184 -12.25 -16.83 9.52
CA GLU A 184 -13.10 -18.01 9.63
C GLU A 184 -12.42 -19.16 10.39
N LEU A 185 -11.11 -19.39 10.17
CA LEU A 185 -10.36 -20.40 10.93
C LEU A 185 -10.36 -20.09 12.43
N THR A 186 -10.29 -18.80 12.77
CA THR A 186 -10.40 -18.33 14.15
C THR A 186 -11.81 -18.55 14.69
N ALA A 187 -12.84 -18.19 13.93
CA ALA A 187 -14.24 -18.36 14.32
C ALA A 187 -14.63 -19.85 14.49
N ASP A 188 -14.07 -20.75 13.68
CA ASP A 188 -14.26 -22.19 13.77
C ASP A 188 -13.43 -22.83 14.91
N GLY A 189 -12.58 -22.06 15.59
CA GLY A 189 -11.71 -22.55 16.66
C GLY A 189 -10.59 -23.48 16.17
N ALA A 190 -10.19 -23.34 14.90
CA ALA A 190 -8.98 -23.95 14.34
C ALA A 190 -7.72 -23.15 14.68
N LEU A 191 -7.86 -21.84 14.94
CA LEU A 191 -6.81 -20.97 15.44
C LEU A 191 -7.22 -20.35 16.77
N ASN A 192 -6.29 -20.22 17.71
CA ASN A 192 -6.51 -19.49 18.95
C ASN A 192 -6.13 -18.01 18.78
N PRO A 193 -7.08 -17.07 18.96
CA PRO A 193 -6.78 -15.64 18.82
C PRO A 193 -5.80 -15.10 19.89
N GLN A 194 -5.60 -15.83 20.99
CA GLN A 194 -4.67 -15.46 22.05
C GLN A 194 -3.26 -16.05 21.88
N ALA A 195 -3.06 -16.90 20.87
CA ALA A 195 -1.78 -17.52 20.58
C ALA A 195 -1.36 -17.16 19.14
N PRO A 196 -0.85 -15.94 18.93
CA PRO A 196 -0.34 -15.54 17.63
C PRO A 196 0.86 -16.42 17.26
N PHE A 197 0.96 -16.77 15.98
CA PHE A 197 2.08 -17.53 15.41
C PHE A 197 2.23 -18.98 15.92
N GLU A 198 1.20 -19.56 16.53
CA GLU A 198 1.18 -20.96 16.96
C GLU A 198 1.09 -21.94 15.77
N HIS A 199 0.48 -21.52 14.65
CA HIS A 199 0.35 -22.33 13.43
C HIS A 199 1.14 -21.71 12.26
N GLU A 200 1.65 -22.57 11.37
CA GLU A 200 2.36 -22.19 10.14
C GLU A 200 1.56 -21.19 9.29
N VAL A 201 0.23 -21.36 9.19
CA VAL A 201 -0.64 -20.48 8.40
C VAL A 201 -0.59 -19.02 8.88
N GLN A 202 -0.41 -18.77 10.18
CA GLN A 202 -0.31 -17.42 10.73
C GLN A 202 1.01 -16.74 10.32
N TRP A 203 2.12 -17.50 10.26
CA TRP A 203 3.40 -17.01 9.74
C TRP A 203 3.33 -16.69 8.26
N VAL A 204 2.79 -17.61 7.45
CA VAL A 204 2.66 -17.42 6.01
C VAL A 204 1.74 -16.24 5.70
N PHE A 205 0.62 -16.12 6.42
CA PHE A 205 -0.28 -14.98 6.28
C PHE A 205 0.42 -13.66 6.62
N TRP A 206 1.19 -13.62 7.72
CA TRP A 206 1.94 -12.44 8.10
C TRP A 206 2.93 -12.00 7.02
N GLU A 207 3.75 -12.91 6.49
CA GLU A 207 4.69 -12.59 5.40
C GLU A 207 3.97 -12.08 4.15
N LEU A 208 2.85 -12.73 3.78
CA LEU A 208 2.06 -12.40 2.59
C LEU A 208 1.62 -10.93 2.57
N TRP A 209 1.15 -10.40 3.71
CA TRP A 209 0.64 -9.03 3.75
C TRP A 209 1.63 -8.01 4.32
N HIS A 210 2.37 -8.39 5.37
CA HIS A 210 3.25 -7.48 6.10
C HIS A 210 4.52 -7.23 5.32
N HIS A 211 5.06 -8.24 4.63
CA HIS A 211 6.32 -8.13 3.92
C HIS A 211 6.10 -7.96 2.42
N GLU A 212 5.59 -9.00 1.76
CA GLU A 212 5.49 -9.05 0.29
C GLU A 212 4.43 -8.09 -0.24
N GLY A 213 3.25 -8.11 0.38
CA GLY A 213 2.16 -7.20 0.02
C GLY A 213 2.50 -5.73 0.26
N ARG A 214 3.22 -5.41 1.34
CA ARG A 214 3.71 -4.03 1.55
C ARG A 214 4.74 -3.65 0.49
N ARG A 215 5.70 -4.53 0.17
CA ARG A 215 6.70 -4.28 -0.88
C ARG A 215 6.07 -3.96 -2.22
N ALA A 216 5.13 -4.79 -2.67
CA ALA A 216 4.44 -4.62 -3.94
C ALA A 216 3.79 -3.23 -4.04
N ARG A 217 3.02 -2.86 -3.01
CA ARG A 217 2.26 -1.60 -2.99
C ARG A 217 3.17 -0.37 -2.84
N HIS A 218 4.22 -0.45 -2.02
CA HIS A 218 5.19 0.65 -1.89
C HIS A 218 6.03 0.79 -3.18
N GLY A 219 6.45 -0.32 -3.78
CA GLY A 219 7.16 -0.35 -5.08
C GLY A 219 6.37 0.38 -6.15
N ALA A 220 5.07 0.06 -6.28
CA ALA A 220 4.19 0.71 -7.24
C ALA A 220 4.04 2.21 -6.96
N SER A 221 3.94 2.60 -5.68
CA SER A 221 3.76 4.01 -5.29
C SER A 221 4.98 4.91 -5.55
N MET A 222 6.16 4.34 -5.75
CA MET A 222 7.43 5.08 -5.87
C MET A 222 8.25 4.66 -7.09
N MET A 223 7.61 4.01 -8.08
CA MET A 223 8.25 3.63 -9.35
C MET A 223 9.43 2.68 -9.20
N GLY A 224 9.34 1.74 -8.25
CA GLY A 224 10.29 0.62 -8.10
C GLY A 224 9.74 -0.65 -8.75
N PRO A 225 10.07 -0.94 -10.02
CA PRO A 225 9.49 -2.07 -10.75
C PRO A 225 9.88 -3.43 -10.16
N ASP A 226 11.08 -3.55 -9.59
CA ASP A 226 11.56 -4.83 -9.02
C ASP A 226 10.85 -5.14 -7.71
N TYR A 227 10.68 -4.13 -6.85
CA TYR A 227 9.88 -4.24 -5.63
C TYR A 227 8.38 -4.38 -5.88
N THR A 228 7.89 -3.85 -6.99
CA THR A 228 6.50 -4.06 -7.41
C THR A 228 6.28 -5.52 -7.81
N HIS A 229 7.21 -6.07 -8.59
CA HIS A 229 7.06 -7.39 -9.20
C HIS A 229 7.81 -8.49 -8.44
N TRP A 230 9.14 -8.59 -8.62
CA TRP A 230 9.94 -9.72 -8.15
C TRP A 230 10.01 -9.85 -6.64
N HIS A 231 10.19 -8.74 -5.91
CA HIS A 231 10.13 -8.72 -4.43
C HIS A 231 8.74 -8.43 -3.87
N GLY A 232 7.72 -8.36 -4.73
CA GLY A 232 6.36 -7.97 -4.39
C GLY A 232 5.36 -9.00 -4.91
N MET A 233 4.66 -8.67 -5.99
CA MET A 233 3.55 -9.49 -6.51
C MET A 233 3.93 -10.92 -6.88
N TYR A 234 5.17 -11.18 -7.29
CA TYR A 234 5.69 -12.53 -7.54
C TYR A 234 5.72 -13.35 -6.24
N GLU A 235 6.28 -12.80 -5.16
CA GLU A 235 6.33 -13.46 -3.85
C GLU A 235 4.90 -13.63 -3.30
N VAL A 236 4.07 -12.57 -3.36
CA VAL A 236 2.65 -12.62 -2.96
C VAL A 236 1.93 -13.77 -3.66
N ALA A 237 2.01 -13.85 -4.98
CA ALA A 237 1.33 -14.90 -5.74
C ALA A 237 1.88 -16.28 -5.36
N LYS A 238 3.20 -16.45 -5.39
CA LYS A 238 3.86 -17.73 -5.07
C LYS A 238 3.48 -18.22 -3.68
N HIS A 239 3.53 -17.36 -2.67
CA HIS A 239 3.19 -17.73 -1.30
C HIS A 239 1.70 -17.91 -1.08
N PHE A 240 0.84 -17.13 -1.73
CA PHE A 240 -0.59 -17.34 -1.67
C PHE A 240 -0.95 -18.76 -2.14
N TYR A 241 -0.55 -19.14 -3.36
CA TYR A 241 -0.94 -20.43 -3.92
C TYR A 241 -0.18 -21.62 -3.33
N LEU A 242 1.14 -21.52 -3.17
CA LEU A 242 1.98 -22.68 -2.83
C LEU A 242 2.17 -22.88 -1.34
N LYS A 243 1.87 -21.87 -0.50
CA LYS A 243 2.08 -21.95 0.96
C LYS A 243 0.81 -21.68 1.74
N PHE A 244 0.15 -20.55 1.50
CA PHE A 244 -0.96 -20.09 2.31
C PHE A 244 -2.18 -20.98 2.17
N LEU A 245 -2.67 -21.24 0.95
CA LEU A 245 -3.84 -22.10 0.75
C LEU A 245 -3.64 -23.52 1.32
N PRO A 246 -2.50 -24.22 1.07
CA PRO A 246 -2.24 -25.50 1.74
C PRO A 246 -2.16 -25.40 3.28
N ALA A 247 -1.55 -24.34 3.81
CA ALA A 247 -1.44 -24.14 5.26
C ALA A 247 -2.80 -23.90 5.93
N VAL A 248 -3.76 -23.27 5.24
CA VAL A 248 -5.15 -23.14 5.69
C VAL A 248 -5.79 -24.51 5.87
N VAL A 249 -5.70 -25.40 4.87
CA VAL A 249 -6.23 -26.77 4.96
C VAL A 249 -5.55 -27.55 6.08
N LYS A 250 -4.22 -27.44 6.20
CA LYS A 250 -3.45 -28.11 7.25
C LYS A 250 -3.85 -27.65 8.66
N ALA A 251 -4.10 -26.35 8.85
CA ALA A 251 -4.58 -25.82 10.13
C ALA A 251 -5.98 -26.36 10.47
N ALA A 252 -6.88 -26.38 9.50
CA ALA A 252 -8.21 -26.98 9.62
C ALA A 252 -8.17 -28.48 9.96
N ALA A 253 -7.29 -29.25 9.32
CA ALA A 253 -7.14 -30.69 9.51
C ALA A 253 -6.69 -31.07 10.94
N GLN A 254 -5.92 -30.20 11.61
CA GLN A 254 -5.56 -30.39 13.01
C GLN A 254 -6.76 -30.38 13.96
N LYS A 255 -7.88 -29.77 13.53
CA LYS A 255 -9.12 -29.74 14.31
C LYS A 255 -9.99 -30.96 14.06
N SER A 256 -10.27 -31.30 12.79
CA SER A 256 -11.05 -32.49 12.41
C SER A 256 -11.03 -32.76 10.90
N PRO A 257 -11.29 -34.00 10.45
CA PRO A 257 -11.47 -34.31 9.02
C PRO A 257 -12.62 -33.54 8.34
N ASP A 258 -13.72 -33.28 9.06
CA ASP A 258 -14.84 -32.52 8.52
C ASP A 258 -14.44 -31.06 8.25
N MET A 259 -13.58 -30.50 9.11
CA MET A 259 -13.06 -29.14 8.93
C MET A 259 -12.06 -29.07 7.78
N GLU A 260 -11.19 -30.06 7.63
CA GLU A 260 -10.32 -30.20 6.45
C GLU A 260 -11.14 -30.11 5.16
N LEU A 261 -12.18 -30.96 5.03
CA LEU A 261 -13.06 -30.99 3.86
C LEU A 261 -13.81 -29.67 3.62
N LYS A 262 -14.18 -28.95 4.70
CA LYS A 262 -14.80 -27.62 4.61
C LYS A 262 -13.86 -26.63 3.92
N TYR A 263 -12.60 -26.58 4.33
CA TYR A 263 -11.63 -25.62 3.79
C TYR A 263 -11.11 -26.01 2.41
N GLU A 264 -10.97 -27.30 2.11
CA GLU A 264 -10.69 -27.77 0.75
C GLU A 264 -11.75 -27.30 -0.24
N LYS A 265 -13.04 -27.47 0.08
CA LYS A 265 -14.15 -27.00 -0.77
C LYS A 265 -14.16 -25.48 -0.93
N LYS A 266 -13.88 -24.73 0.13
CA LYS A 266 -13.80 -23.26 0.06
C LYS A 266 -12.68 -22.80 -0.86
N ILE A 267 -11.51 -23.40 -0.72
CA ILE A 267 -10.36 -23.08 -1.57
C ILE A 267 -10.63 -23.50 -3.01
N ALA A 268 -11.21 -24.67 -3.25
CA ALA A 268 -11.62 -25.08 -4.59
C ALA A 268 -12.58 -24.06 -5.24
N ASN A 269 -13.59 -23.59 -4.49
CA ASN A 269 -14.53 -22.56 -4.97
C ASN A 269 -13.84 -21.21 -5.23
N LEU A 270 -12.95 -20.77 -4.34
CA LEU A 270 -12.13 -19.56 -4.55
C LEU A 270 -11.38 -19.64 -5.88
N LEU A 271 -10.74 -20.77 -6.14
CA LEU A 271 -9.92 -21.00 -7.34
C LEU A 271 -10.73 -21.14 -8.64
N THR A 272 -12.06 -21.14 -8.58
CA THR A 272 -12.90 -21.08 -9.79
C THR A 272 -13.14 -19.65 -10.31
N GLN A 273 -12.83 -18.62 -9.53
CA GLN A 273 -13.04 -17.22 -9.91
C GLN A 273 -12.11 -16.80 -11.06
N ASP A 274 -12.51 -15.77 -11.80
CA ASP A 274 -11.84 -15.32 -13.03
C ASP A 274 -10.37 -14.95 -12.80
N GLU A 275 -10.05 -14.43 -11.62
CA GLU A 275 -8.70 -14.05 -11.21
C GLU A 275 -7.72 -15.23 -11.14
N HIS A 276 -8.23 -16.46 -11.08
CA HIS A 276 -7.47 -17.71 -10.94
C HIS A 276 -7.47 -18.56 -12.22
N LEU A 277 -8.05 -18.07 -13.32
CA LEU A 277 -8.15 -18.81 -14.60
C LEU A 277 -6.83 -19.36 -15.11
N TRP A 278 -5.71 -18.67 -14.84
CA TRP A 278 -4.37 -19.12 -15.20
C TRP A 278 -4.04 -20.54 -14.69
N MET A 279 -4.67 -21.00 -13.60
CA MET A 279 -4.46 -22.34 -13.06
C MET A 279 -5.09 -23.45 -13.91
N LYS A 280 -6.04 -23.11 -14.80
CA LYS A 280 -6.62 -24.08 -15.75
C LYS A 280 -5.63 -24.43 -16.88
N GLY A 281 -4.54 -23.67 -17.01
CA GLY A 281 -3.62 -23.75 -18.14
C GLY A 281 -4.19 -23.11 -19.39
N LEU A 282 -3.41 -23.17 -20.47
CA LEU A 282 -3.80 -22.70 -21.80
C LEU A 282 -4.48 -23.84 -22.57
N SER A 283 -5.49 -23.51 -23.38
CA SER A 283 -6.01 -24.43 -24.39
C SER A 283 -4.92 -24.75 -25.44
N PRO A 284 -5.06 -25.83 -26.23
CA PRO A 284 -4.13 -26.12 -27.33
C PRO A 284 -3.99 -24.95 -28.32
N GLU A 285 -5.09 -24.25 -28.59
CA GLU A 285 -5.15 -23.07 -29.47
C GLU A 285 -4.40 -21.89 -28.84
N GLU A 286 -4.66 -21.58 -27.56
CA GLU A 286 -3.96 -20.52 -26.83
C GLU A 286 -2.46 -20.80 -26.72
N ALA A 287 -2.09 -22.05 -26.48
CA ALA A 287 -0.69 -22.47 -26.42
C ALA A 287 0.01 -22.39 -27.78
N ASN A 288 -0.69 -22.72 -28.88
CA ASN A 288 -0.19 -22.51 -30.24
C ASN A 288 0.00 -21.02 -30.55
N ALA A 289 -1.00 -20.19 -30.27
CA ALA A 289 -0.93 -18.75 -30.49
C ALA A 289 0.23 -18.11 -29.68
N LEU A 290 0.46 -18.57 -28.45
CA LEU A 290 1.61 -18.15 -27.66
C LEU A 290 2.94 -18.55 -28.32
N ARG A 291 3.07 -19.80 -28.78
CA ARG A 291 4.27 -20.27 -29.50
C ARG A 291 4.53 -19.47 -30.78
N GLU A 292 3.50 -19.25 -31.60
CA GLU A 292 3.61 -18.45 -32.83
C GLU A 292 4.05 -17.02 -32.52
N THR A 293 3.50 -16.40 -31.47
CA THR A 293 3.93 -15.06 -31.02
C THR A 293 5.40 -15.03 -30.61
N TYR A 294 5.89 -16.08 -29.94
CA TYR A 294 7.30 -16.19 -29.56
C TYR A 294 8.21 -16.37 -30.77
N LEU A 295 7.81 -17.22 -31.73
CA LEU A 295 8.53 -17.42 -32.99
C LEU A 295 8.61 -16.12 -33.80
N GLU A 296 7.49 -15.41 -33.96
CA GLU A 296 7.46 -14.14 -34.71
C GLU A 296 8.27 -13.04 -34.04
N ARG A 297 8.22 -12.95 -32.71
CA ARG A 297 8.85 -11.85 -31.97
C ARG A 297 10.32 -12.07 -31.67
N TYR A 298 10.70 -13.32 -31.41
CA TYR A 298 12.02 -13.69 -30.88
C TYR A 298 12.76 -14.73 -31.71
N ASP A 299 12.15 -15.29 -32.76
CA ASP A 299 12.69 -16.41 -33.54
C ASP A 299 12.99 -17.64 -32.64
N GLN A 300 12.14 -17.87 -31.63
CA GLN A 300 12.26 -18.90 -30.59
C GLN A 300 11.01 -19.77 -30.48
#